data_AF-A0A849EQY5-F1
#
_entry.id   AF-A0A849EQY5-F1
#
_cell.length_a   1.000
_cell.length_b   1.000
_cell.length_c   1.000
_cell.angle_alpha   90.00
_cell.angle_beta   90.00
_cell.angle_gamma   90.00
#
_symmetry.space_group_name_H-M   'P 1'
#
loop_
_entity.id
_entity.type
_entity.pdbx_description
1 polymer ?
#
loop_
_entity_poly.entity_id
_entity_poly.type
_entity_poly.pdbx_seq_one_letter_code
_entity_poly.pdbx_strand_id
1 'polypeptide(L)'
;MAPFKSVRCFWHFVACMVMTFTAPSLWALPAEKTLSPYFFIEGGEQGVDLLPLSSTRVTVTLNAVIARIKVVQQYKNDGTRPIHARYVFPASTRAAVHGMRMQIGEQVVVARIQERQKAEGTFGRAKQAGKSAALLTEERANVFTMQVANIMPGDPVRIELEYTELLVPTDGVYEFVYPTVVGPRYAEVPEAGGPARHQWLKNPYLSAGQPPAETFDIQVRVAAGLPIEAMVTPSHTTEVAWQDACQADVSLSPT
;
A
#
# COMPACT_ATOMS: atom_id res chain seq x y z
N MET A 1 12.72 81.44 29.50
CA MET A 1 14.01 80.76 29.72
C MET A 1 13.76 79.65 30.75
N ALA A 2 13.97 78.38 30.37
CA ALA A 2 13.74 77.19 31.21
C ALA A 2 14.71 77.13 32.43
N PRO A 3 14.46 76.30 33.47
CA PRO A 3 14.78 74.86 33.40
C PRO A 3 13.72 73.93 34.07
N PHE A 4 13.30 72.84 33.42
CA PHE A 4 13.83 71.47 33.55
C PHE A 4 13.89 70.93 35.00
N LYS A 5 12.85 70.18 35.41
CA LYS A 5 12.86 69.32 36.60
C LYS A 5 13.11 67.87 36.16
N SER A 6 14.16 67.25 36.67
CA SER A 6 14.45 65.83 36.48
C SER A 6 13.61 64.99 37.44
N VAL A 7 12.96 63.95 36.92
CA VAL A 7 12.29 62.91 37.71
C VAL A 7 13.09 61.63 37.52
N ARG A 8 13.66 61.11 38.61
CA ARG A 8 14.35 59.82 38.65
C ARG A 8 13.31 58.71 38.79
N CYS A 9 13.12 57.92 37.73
CA CYS A 9 12.28 56.71 37.77
C CYS A 9 13.13 55.51 38.24
N PHE A 10 12.72 54.89 39.36
CA PHE A 10 13.28 53.66 39.90
C PHE A 10 12.90 52.47 39.01
N TRP A 11 13.89 51.75 38.48
CA TRP A 11 13.67 50.43 37.85
C TRP A 11 13.44 49.37 38.93
N HIS A 12 12.23 48.82 39.01
CA HIS A 12 12.00 47.52 39.66
C HIS A 12 12.08 46.43 38.59
N PHE A 13 13.17 45.66 38.61
CA PHE A 13 13.32 44.44 37.81
C PHE A 13 12.47 43.33 38.43
N VAL A 14 11.32 43.03 37.84
CA VAL A 14 10.59 41.79 38.13
C VAL A 14 11.13 40.72 37.18
N ALA A 15 11.90 39.79 37.72
CA ALA A 15 12.38 38.61 36.99
C ALA A 15 11.20 37.66 36.75
N CYS A 16 10.61 37.74 35.56
CA CYS A 16 9.59 36.80 35.11
C CYS A 16 10.30 35.51 34.65
N MET A 17 10.31 34.49 35.50
CA MET A 17 10.83 33.16 35.18
C MET A 17 9.88 32.49 34.17
N VAL A 18 10.16 32.65 32.88
CA VAL A 18 9.45 31.96 31.81
C VAL A 18 9.88 30.48 31.86
N MET A 19 9.06 29.64 32.50
CA MET A 19 9.12 28.19 32.31
C MET A 19 8.71 27.90 30.87
N THR A 20 9.70 27.74 29.99
CA THR A 20 9.49 27.16 28.67
C THR A 20 9.09 25.69 28.86
N PHE A 21 7.78 25.43 28.87
CA PHE A 21 7.27 24.09 28.59
C PHE A 21 7.64 23.76 27.15
N THR A 22 8.78 23.12 26.95
CA THR A 22 9.06 22.41 25.72
C THR A 22 8.06 21.26 25.66
N ALA A 23 6.94 21.49 24.98
CA ALA A 23 6.09 20.39 24.55
C ALA A 23 7.00 19.41 23.81
N PRO A 24 7.10 18.13 24.24
CA PRO A 24 7.83 17.16 23.45
C PRO A 24 7.18 17.19 22.08
N SER A 25 7.96 17.58 21.07
CA SER A 25 7.59 17.39 19.68
C SER A 25 7.20 15.93 19.58
N LEU A 26 5.90 15.65 19.43
CA LEU A 26 5.45 14.35 18.96
C LEU A 26 6.16 14.18 17.63
N TRP A 27 7.27 13.45 17.63
CA TRP A 27 7.85 12.94 16.40
C TRP A 27 6.73 12.15 15.75
N ALA A 28 6.15 12.71 14.70
CA ALA A 28 5.25 11.98 13.83
C ALA A 28 6.07 10.77 13.39
N LEU A 29 5.70 9.58 13.88
CA LEU A 29 6.29 8.35 13.41
C LEU A 29 6.20 8.39 11.87
N PRO A 30 7.28 8.10 11.14
CA PRO A 30 7.24 8.11 9.69
C PRO A 30 6.06 7.23 9.27
N ALA A 31 5.14 7.82 8.49
CA ALA A 31 3.97 7.08 8.05
C ALA A 31 4.44 5.81 7.35
N GLU A 32 3.95 4.65 7.80
CA GLU A 32 4.18 3.39 7.09
C GLU A 32 3.74 3.58 5.64
N LYS A 33 4.57 3.15 4.69
CA LYS A 33 4.27 3.28 3.25
C LYS A 33 3.50 2.06 2.79
N THR A 34 2.48 2.28 1.96
CA THR A 34 1.83 1.22 1.20
C THR A 34 2.88 0.53 0.32
N LEU A 35 2.90 -0.82 0.31
CA LEU A 35 3.77 -1.62 -0.55
C LEU A 35 2.99 -2.38 -1.62
N SER A 36 3.71 -2.90 -2.62
CA SER A 36 3.11 -3.70 -3.68
C SER A 36 2.49 -4.98 -3.11
N PRO A 37 1.27 -5.34 -3.52
CA PRO A 37 0.71 -6.66 -3.21
C PRO A 37 1.47 -7.79 -3.92
N TYR A 38 1.51 -8.97 -3.30
CA TYR A 38 2.19 -10.14 -3.86
C TYR A 38 1.64 -11.47 -3.37
N PHE A 39 1.97 -12.56 -4.07
CA PHE A 39 1.74 -13.91 -3.59
C PHE A 39 2.93 -14.44 -2.79
N PHE A 40 2.62 -15.08 -1.67
CA PHE A 40 3.54 -15.89 -0.89
C PHE A 40 3.14 -17.36 -0.99
N ILE A 41 4.07 -18.23 -1.40
CA ILE A 41 3.84 -19.67 -1.50
C ILE A 41 4.43 -20.33 -0.24
N GLU A 42 3.57 -20.92 0.57
CA GLU A 42 3.98 -21.57 1.82
C GLU A 42 4.69 -22.90 1.51
N GLY A 43 5.95 -23.03 1.93
CA GLY A 43 6.73 -24.26 1.71
C GLY A 43 7.10 -24.51 0.24
N GLY A 44 7.09 -23.46 -0.58
CA GLY A 44 7.36 -23.58 -2.02
C GLY A 44 8.77 -24.06 -2.33
N GLU A 45 8.89 -24.90 -3.36
CA GLU A 45 10.16 -25.35 -3.93
C GLU A 45 10.56 -24.46 -5.10
N GLN A 46 11.75 -23.84 -5.01
CA GLN A 46 12.26 -22.97 -6.07
C GLN A 46 12.43 -23.72 -7.39
N GLY A 47 11.89 -23.15 -8.47
CA GLY A 47 11.93 -23.76 -9.81
C GLY A 47 10.84 -24.80 -10.09
N VAL A 48 10.03 -25.18 -9.08
CA VAL A 48 8.90 -26.10 -9.23
C VAL A 48 7.57 -25.35 -9.05
N ASP A 49 7.48 -24.51 -8.02
CA ASP A 49 6.31 -23.66 -7.77
C ASP A 49 6.50 -22.31 -8.43
N LEU A 50 5.89 -22.14 -9.61
CA LEU A 50 5.97 -20.92 -10.40
C LEU A 50 4.59 -20.28 -10.49
N LEU A 51 4.41 -19.16 -9.79
CA LEU A 51 3.22 -18.32 -9.88
C LEU A 51 3.61 -16.88 -10.26
N PRO A 52 4.21 -16.67 -11.45
CA PRO A 52 4.65 -15.34 -11.88
C PRO A 52 3.47 -14.37 -12.07
N LEU A 53 3.75 -13.10 -11.81
CA LEU A 53 2.87 -11.99 -12.17
C LEU A 53 2.99 -11.75 -13.67
N SER A 54 1.87 -11.75 -14.40
CA SER A 54 1.82 -11.51 -15.84
C SER A 54 1.47 -10.06 -16.17
N SER A 55 0.54 -9.46 -15.42
CA SER A 55 0.16 -8.06 -15.63
C SER A 55 -0.34 -7.40 -14.36
N THR A 56 -0.11 -6.10 -14.26
CA THR A 56 -0.72 -5.21 -13.25
C THR A 56 -1.33 -4.01 -13.95
N ARG A 57 -2.62 -3.77 -13.72
CA ARG A 57 -3.31 -2.54 -14.11
C ARG A 57 -3.77 -1.81 -12.87
N VAL A 58 -3.47 -0.52 -12.80
CA VAL A 58 -3.83 0.35 -11.70
C VAL A 58 -4.70 1.49 -12.24
N THR A 59 -5.88 1.65 -11.65
CA THR A 59 -6.75 2.81 -11.92
C THR A 59 -6.86 3.62 -10.65
N VAL A 60 -6.51 4.89 -10.72
CA VAL A 60 -6.49 5.81 -9.59
C VAL A 60 -7.43 6.96 -9.87
N THR A 61 -8.22 7.35 -8.88
CA THR A 61 -8.98 8.59 -8.88
C THR A 61 -8.59 9.40 -7.65
N LEU A 62 -7.90 10.51 -7.87
CA LEU A 62 -7.52 11.46 -6.83
C LEU A 62 -8.60 12.53 -6.75
N ASN A 63 -9.33 12.55 -5.63
CA ASN A 63 -10.32 13.57 -5.33
C ASN A 63 -9.81 14.40 -4.15
N ALA A 64 -9.28 15.58 -4.44
CA ALA A 64 -8.54 16.41 -3.50
C ALA A 64 -7.48 15.59 -2.74
N VAL A 65 -7.74 15.29 -1.47
CA VAL A 65 -6.80 14.60 -0.57
C VAL A 65 -7.01 13.08 -0.51
N ILE A 66 -8.00 12.52 -1.21
CA ILE A 66 -8.31 11.09 -1.16
C ILE A 66 -7.96 10.45 -2.50
N ALA A 67 -7.07 9.47 -2.46
CA ALA A 67 -6.84 8.55 -3.57
C ALA A 67 -7.80 7.36 -3.45
N ARG A 68 -8.56 7.05 -4.50
CA ARG A 68 -9.25 5.77 -4.67
C ARG A 68 -8.49 4.95 -5.70
N ILE A 69 -8.06 3.75 -5.32
CA ILE A 69 -7.21 2.89 -6.13
C ILE A 69 -7.93 1.57 -6.38
N LYS A 70 -7.93 1.16 -7.64
CA LYS A 70 -8.28 -0.19 -8.08
C LYS A 70 -7.06 -0.84 -8.73
N VAL A 71 -6.64 -1.96 -8.19
CA VAL A 71 -5.53 -2.77 -8.71
C VAL A 71 -6.10 -4.05 -9.29
N VAL A 72 -5.71 -4.37 -10.52
CA VAL A 72 -6.01 -5.65 -11.16
C VAL A 72 -4.69 -6.34 -11.49
N GLN A 73 -4.45 -7.50 -10.87
CA GLN A 73 -3.27 -8.31 -11.14
C GLN A 73 -3.65 -9.64 -11.75
N GLN A 74 -2.84 -10.11 -12.69
CA GLN A 74 -2.99 -11.44 -13.29
C GLN A 74 -1.74 -12.26 -13.04
N TYR A 75 -1.95 -13.50 -12.62
CA TYR A 75 -0.93 -14.50 -12.42
C TYR A 75 -1.35 -15.78 -13.14
N LYS A 76 -0.41 -16.69 -13.30
CA LYS A 76 -0.69 -18.04 -13.79
C LYS A 76 0.22 -19.03 -13.09
N ASN A 77 -0.31 -20.19 -12.70
CA ASN A 77 0.54 -21.27 -12.24
C ASN A 77 1.26 -21.88 -13.44
N ASP A 78 2.53 -21.52 -13.64
CA ASP A 78 3.41 -22.09 -14.66
C ASP A 78 4.23 -23.27 -14.11
N GLY A 79 3.98 -23.68 -12.86
CA GLY A 79 4.57 -24.85 -12.25
C GLY A 79 3.90 -26.16 -12.71
N THR A 80 4.37 -27.28 -12.14
CA THR A 80 3.89 -28.63 -12.50
C THR A 80 3.00 -29.27 -11.44
N ARG A 81 2.79 -28.60 -10.30
CA ARG A 81 1.96 -29.09 -9.19
C ARG A 81 0.95 -28.04 -8.70
N PRO A 82 -0.11 -28.45 -7.97
CA PRO A 82 -1.03 -27.52 -7.33
C PRO A 82 -0.31 -26.62 -6.31
N ILE A 83 -0.59 -25.32 -6.35
CA ILE A 83 0.01 -24.33 -5.45
C ILE A 83 -1.00 -23.91 -4.38
N HIS A 84 -0.52 -23.85 -3.13
CA HIS A 84 -1.19 -23.18 -2.02
C HIS A 84 -0.45 -21.88 -1.73
N ALA A 85 -1.17 -20.77 -1.69
CA ALA A 85 -0.56 -19.47 -1.57
C ALA A 85 -1.39 -18.51 -0.72
N ARG A 86 -0.75 -17.44 -0.31
CA ARG A 86 -1.36 -16.32 0.39
C ARG A 86 -1.08 -15.06 -0.39
N TYR A 87 -2.13 -14.38 -0.79
CA TYR A 87 -1.99 -13.04 -1.34
C TYR A 87 -1.86 -12.05 -0.19
N VAL A 88 -0.82 -11.21 -0.20
CA VAL A 88 -0.49 -10.27 0.88
C VAL A 88 -0.47 -8.85 0.33
N PHE A 89 -1.21 -7.95 0.97
CA PHE A 89 -1.21 -6.51 0.71
C PHE A 89 -0.83 -5.75 1.98
N PRO A 90 0.44 -5.28 2.08
CA PRO A 90 0.86 -4.39 3.14
C PRO A 90 0.42 -2.95 2.81
N ALA A 91 -0.63 -2.49 3.47
CA ALA A 91 -1.18 -1.15 3.29
C ALA A 91 -0.55 -0.18 4.30
N SER A 92 -0.56 1.12 4.01
CA SER A 92 -0.22 2.13 5.00
C SER A 92 -1.30 2.24 6.08
N THR A 93 -0.97 2.88 7.21
CA THR A 93 -1.96 3.31 8.23
C THR A 93 -3.00 4.29 7.69
N ARG A 94 -2.75 4.86 6.51
CA ARG A 94 -3.63 5.82 5.82
C ARG A 94 -4.50 5.15 4.76
N ALA A 95 -4.32 3.85 4.54
CA ALA A 95 -5.03 3.08 3.55
C ALA A 95 -6.17 2.28 4.18
N ALA A 96 -7.31 2.24 3.49
CA ALA A 96 -8.48 1.46 3.86
C ALA A 96 -8.89 0.55 2.70
N VAL A 97 -8.72 -0.76 2.87
CA VAL A 97 -9.20 -1.76 1.92
C VAL A 97 -10.70 -1.90 2.06
N HIS A 98 -11.43 -1.77 0.95
CA HIS A 98 -12.88 -1.87 0.94
C HIS A 98 -13.42 -2.83 -0.13
N GLY A 99 -12.56 -3.37 -1.00
CA GLY A 99 -12.93 -4.43 -1.94
C GLY A 99 -11.76 -5.35 -2.22
N MET A 100 -12.02 -6.66 -2.23
CA MET A 100 -11.03 -7.64 -2.69
C MET A 100 -11.73 -8.85 -3.29
N ARG A 101 -11.32 -9.22 -4.51
CA ARG A 101 -11.86 -10.35 -5.26
C ARG A 101 -10.71 -11.10 -5.92
N MET A 102 -10.78 -12.41 -5.89
CA MET A 102 -9.88 -13.32 -6.60
C MET A 102 -10.72 -14.23 -7.48
N GLN A 103 -10.19 -14.55 -8.66
CA GLN A 103 -10.75 -15.55 -9.54
C GLN A 103 -9.63 -16.50 -9.95
N ILE A 104 -9.88 -17.81 -9.86
CA ILE A 104 -8.95 -18.88 -10.21
C ILE A 104 -9.68 -19.78 -11.20
N GLY A 105 -9.26 -19.77 -12.47
CA GLY A 105 -10.05 -20.39 -13.54
C GLY A 105 -11.50 -19.88 -13.53
N GLU A 106 -12.46 -20.77 -13.28
CA GLU A 106 -13.89 -20.45 -13.16
C GLU A 106 -14.33 -20.11 -11.71
N GLN A 107 -13.50 -20.41 -10.70
CA GLN A 107 -13.86 -20.21 -9.31
C GLN A 107 -13.65 -18.75 -8.91
N VAL A 108 -14.72 -18.07 -8.50
CA VAL A 108 -14.66 -16.71 -7.98
C VAL A 108 -14.75 -16.73 -6.46
N VAL A 109 -13.80 -16.04 -5.85
CA VAL A 109 -13.59 -15.93 -4.41
C VAL A 109 -13.66 -14.44 -4.06
N VAL A 110 -14.75 -14.02 -3.43
CA VAL A 110 -14.93 -12.63 -2.97
C VAL A 110 -14.60 -12.56 -1.49
N ALA A 111 -13.64 -11.71 -1.12
CA ALA A 111 -13.34 -11.47 0.28
C ALA A 111 -14.49 -10.71 0.94
N ARG A 112 -14.99 -11.25 2.05
CA ARG A 112 -15.83 -10.46 2.96
C ARG A 112 -14.91 -9.81 3.99
N ILE A 113 -14.75 -8.50 3.88
CA ILE A 113 -13.98 -7.73 4.84
C ILE A 113 -14.76 -7.72 6.16
N GLN A 114 -14.23 -8.37 7.19
CA GLN A 114 -14.82 -8.47 8.51
C GLN A 114 -13.73 -8.26 9.56
N GLU A 115 -14.11 -7.72 10.71
CA GLU A 115 -13.23 -7.68 11.88
C GLU A 115 -12.72 -9.09 12.21
N ARG A 116 -11.42 -9.21 12.53
CA ARG A 116 -10.67 -10.48 12.69
C ARG A 116 -11.45 -11.62 13.37
N GLN A 117 -12.01 -11.36 14.55
CA GLN A 117 -12.74 -12.38 15.33
C GLN A 117 -14.00 -12.90 14.63
N LYS A 118 -14.71 -12.04 13.89
CA LYS A 118 -15.90 -12.43 13.11
C LYS A 118 -15.50 -13.21 11.85
N ALA A 119 -14.37 -12.85 11.24
CA ALA A 119 -13.82 -13.49 10.06
C ALA A 119 -13.40 -14.96 10.35
N GLU A 120 -12.65 -15.19 11.42
CA GLU A 120 -12.21 -16.52 11.88
C GLU A 120 -13.41 -17.46 12.16
N GLY A 121 -14.44 -16.96 12.85
CA GLY A 121 -15.66 -17.73 13.14
C GLY A 121 -16.50 -18.02 11.89
N THR A 122 -16.51 -17.13 10.89
CA THR A 122 -17.20 -17.36 9.62
C THR A 122 -16.47 -18.38 8.75
N PHE A 123 -15.13 -18.32 8.69
CA PHE A 123 -14.31 -19.30 7.99
C PHE A 123 -14.42 -20.70 8.60
N GLY A 124 -14.34 -20.83 9.93
CA GLY A 124 -14.50 -22.12 10.61
C GLY A 124 -15.82 -22.81 10.27
N ARG A 125 -16.93 -22.04 10.27
CA ARG A 125 -18.25 -22.53 9.88
C ARG A 125 -18.33 -22.91 8.39
N ALA A 126 -17.72 -22.13 7.51
CA ALA A 126 -17.70 -22.42 6.07
C ALA A 126 -16.87 -23.67 5.73
N LYS A 127 -15.71 -23.83 6.39
CA LYS A 127 -14.85 -25.03 6.29
C LYS A 127 -15.59 -26.29 6.74
N GLN A 128 -16.28 -26.24 7.87
CA GLN A 128 -17.11 -27.34 8.37
C GLN A 128 -18.28 -27.67 7.42
N ALA A 129 -18.80 -26.68 6.70
CA ALA A 129 -19.89 -26.84 5.74
C ALA A 129 -19.45 -27.20 4.31
N GLY A 130 -18.15 -27.43 4.06
CA GLY A 130 -17.63 -27.78 2.73
C GLY A 130 -17.76 -26.68 1.68
N LYS A 131 -17.91 -25.40 2.09
CA LYS A 131 -18.08 -24.26 1.19
C LYS A 131 -16.74 -23.58 0.91
N SER A 132 -16.48 -23.24 -0.35
CA SER A 132 -15.36 -22.38 -0.74
C SER A 132 -15.52 -21.01 -0.08
N ALA A 133 -14.69 -20.70 0.92
CA ALA A 133 -14.68 -19.41 1.59
C ALA A 133 -13.28 -18.81 1.54
N ALA A 134 -13.16 -17.58 1.02
CA ALA A 134 -11.98 -16.76 1.27
C ALA A 134 -12.08 -16.15 2.65
N LEU A 135 -10.98 -16.27 3.38
CA LEU A 135 -10.74 -15.48 4.58
C LEU A 135 -9.75 -14.38 4.21
N LEU A 136 -10.19 -13.13 4.33
CA LEU A 136 -9.29 -11.98 4.41
C LEU A 136 -9.01 -11.74 5.88
N THR A 137 -7.76 -11.94 6.30
CA THR A 137 -7.30 -11.66 7.66
C THR A 137 -6.36 -10.47 7.64
N GLU A 138 -6.52 -9.58 8.61
CA GLU A 138 -5.46 -8.68 9.01
C GLU A 138 -4.51 -9.47 9.92
N GLU A 139 -3.39 -9.95 9.38
CA GLU A 139 -2.42 -10.76 10.14
C GLU A 139 -1.63 -9.91 11.16
N ARG A 140 -1.41 -8.63 10.84
CA ARG A 140 -0.74 -7.59 11.63
C ARG A 140 -1.38 -6.23 11.28
N ALA A 141 -1.22 -5.22 12.13
CA ALA A 141 -1.70 -3.86 11.83
C ALA A 141 -1.34 -3.48 10.38
N ASN A 142 -2.35 -3.21 9.56
CA ASN A 142 -2.25 -2.78 8.17
C ASN A 142 -1.71 -3.81 7.15
N VAL A 143 -1.65 -5.11 7.47
CA VAL A 143 -1.30 -6.17 6.50
C VAL A 143 -2.50 -7.06 6.22
N PHE A 144 -3.05 -6.93 5.02
CA PHE A 144 -4.22 -7.68 4.57
C PHE A 144 -3.77 -8.94 3.83
N THR A 145 -4.31 -10.09 4.19
CA THR A 145 -3.94 -11.37 3.57
C THR A 145 -5.15 -12.20 3.16
N MET A 146 -5.13 -12.78 1.97
CA MET A 146 -6.14 -13.73 1.52
C MET A 146 -5.49 -15.07 1.18
N GLN A 147 -5.95 -16.13 1.83
CA GLN A 147 -5.46 -17.49 1.58
C GLN A 147 -6.18 -18.13 0.40
N VAL A 148 -5.42 -18.84 -0.41
CA VAL A 148 -5.88 -19.62 -1.55
C VAL A 148 -5.22 -20.99 -1.55
N ALA A 149 -6.00 -22.01 -1.87
CA ALA A 149 -5.53 -23.38 -1.96
C ALA A 149 -5.82 -23.95 -3.35
N ASN A 150 -4.97 -24.87 -3.79
CA ASN A 150 -5.21 -25.70 -4.96
C ASN A 150 -5.33 -24.91 -6.29
N ILE A 151 -4.41 -23.96 -6.52
CA ILE A 151 -4.23 -23.35 -7.85
C ILE A 151 -3.58 -24.40 -8.74
N MET A 152 -4.31 -24.98 -9.69
CA MET A 152 -3.81 -26.08 -10.51
C MET A 152 -2.78 -25.59 -11.54
N PRO A 153 -1.86 -26.45 -12.02
CA PRO A 153 -0.99 -26.12 -13.14
C PRO A 153 -1.79 -25.59 -14.33
N GLY A 154 -1.38 -24.43 -14.84
CA GLY A 154 -2.05 -23.72 -15.94
C GLY A 154 -3.19 -22.80 -15.53
N ASP A 155 -3.67 -22.84 -14.29
CA ASP A 155 -4.79 -22.00 -13.86
C ASP A 155 -4.41 -20.51 -13.88
N PRO A 156 -5.22 -19.66 -14.53
CA PRO A 156 -5.08 -18.22 -14.41
C PRO A 156 -5.65 -17.76 -13.07
N VAL A 157 -4.96 -16.81 -12.43
CA VAL A 157 -5.42 -16.16 -11.21
C VAL A 157 -5.55 -14.66 -11.47
N ARG A 158 -6.74 -14.11 -11.27
CA ARG A 158 -7.02 -12.67 -11.38
C ARG A 158 -7.39 -12.12 -10.01
N ILE A 159 -6.66 -11.11 -9.57
CA ILE A 159 -6.93 -10.38 -8.33
C ILE A 159 -7.44 -8.99 -8.67
N GLU A 160 -8.49 -8.57 -7.99
CA GLU A 160 -9.01 -7.20 -7.99
C GLU A 160 -9.02 -6.69 -6.55
N LEU A 161 -8.22 -5.68 -6.28
CA LEU A 161 -8.08 -5.03 -4.97
C LEU A 161 -8.53 -3.58 -5.10
N GLU A 162 -9.40 -3.14 -4.20
CA GLU A 162 -9.91 -1.78 -4.12
C GLU A 162 -9.66 -1.20 -2.72
N TYR A 163 -8.96 -0.08 -2.68
CA TYR A 163 -8.62 0.62 -1.45
C TYR A 163 -8.61 2.13 -1.66
N THR A 164 -8.73 2.87 -0.57
CA THR A 164 -8.51 4.32 -0.55
C THR A 164 -7.30 4.66 0.30
N GLU A 165 -6.58 5.73 -0.05
CA GLU A 165 -5.47 6.24 0.75
C GLU A 165 -5.58 7.76 0.93
N LEU A 166 -5.33 8.25 2.15
CA LEU A 166 -5.30 9.68 2.45
C LEU A 166 -3.93 10.27 2.09
N LEU A 167 -3.94 11.25 1.18
CA LEU A 167 -2.77 12.03 0.80
C LEU A 167 -2.58 13.18 1.79
N VAL A 168 -1.42 13.21 2.45
CA VAL A 168 -1.05 14.28 3.38
C VAL A 168 -0.05 15.17 2.66
N PRO A 169 -0.38 16.45 2.41
CA PRO A 169 0.50 17.34 1.67
C PRO A 169 1.72 17.72 2.52
N THR A 170 2.85 17.92 1.85
CA THR A 170 4.04 18.55 2.43
C THR A 170 4.30 19.83 1.66
N ASP A 171 4.30 20.98 2.35
CA ASP A 171 4.48 22.31 1.73
C ASP A 171 3.54 22.58 0.54
N GLY A 172 2.28 22.12 0.64
CA GLY A 172 1.27 22.26 -0.41
C GLY A 172 1.37 21.25 -1.56
N VAL A 173 2.39 20.39 -1.56
CA VAL A 173 2.58 19.35 -2.57
C VAL A 173 1.92 18.04 -2.10
N TYR A 174 1.03 17.52 -2.94
CA TYR A 174 0.42 16.21 -2.73
C TYR A 174 1.20 15.15 -3.51
N GLU A 175 1.60 14.07 -2.82
CA GLU A 175 2.32 12.96 -3.42
C GLU A 175 1.46 11.71 -3.41
N PHE A 176 1.28 11.09 -4.58
CA PHE A 176 0.73 9.75 -4.71
C PHE A 176 1.83 8.81 -5.22
N VAL A 177 2.04 7.70 -4.52
CA VAL A 177 3.02 6.67 -4.90
C VAL A 177 2.33 5.33 -4.98
N TYR A 178 2.32 4.74 -6.17
CA TYR A 178 1.99 3.33 -6.34
C TYR A 178 3.27 2.49 -6.37
N PRO A 179 3.51 1.61 -5.40
CA PRO A 179 4.68 0.74 -5.38
C PRO A 179 4.53 -0.36 -6.45
N THR A 180 5.55 -0.56 -7.29
CA THR A 180 5.56 -1.58 -8.36
C THR A 180 6.36 -2.83 -8.03
N VAL A 181 7.26 -2.76 -7.04
CA VAL A 181 8.08 -3.89 -6.60
C VAL A 181 7.94 -4.12 -5.10
N VAL A 182 7.96 -5.40 -4.73
CA VAL A 182 8.17 -5.78 -3.32
C VAL A 182 9.66 -5.76 -3.05
N GLY A 183 10.14 -4.73 -2.34
CA GLY A 183 11.50 -4.72 -1.82
C GLY A 183 11.73 -5.87 -0.83
N PRO A 184 12.95 -6.41 -0.70
CA PRO A 184 13.27 -7.41 0.31
C PRO A 184 12.97 -6.84 1.69
N ARG A 185 12.01 -7.43 2.42
CA ARG A 185 11.80 -7.11 3.83
C ARG A 185 12.80 -7.93 4.62
N TYR A 186 13.81 -7.27 5.19
CA TYR A 186 14.63 -7.89 6.22
C TYR A 186 13.70 -8.27 7.38
N ALA A 187 13.48 -9.57 7.57
CA ALA A 187 12.95 -10.03 8.84
C ALA A 187 14.04 -9.75 9.88
N GLU A 188 13.67 -9.11 10.99
CA GLU A 188 14.46 -9.21 12.22
C GLU A 188 14.52 -10.71 12.54
N VAL A 189 15.69 -11.32 12.32
CA VAL A 189 15.94 -12.70 12.73
C VAL A 189 15.84 -12.68 14.26
N PRO A 190 14.89 -13.41 14.87
CA PRO A 190 14.89 -13.54 16.31
C PRO A 190 16.24 -14.13 16.72
N GLU A 191 16.89 -13.55 17.74
CA GLU A 191 18.02 -14.19 18.39
C GLU A 191 17.65 -15.66 18.70
N ALA A 192 18.64 -16.55 18.54
CA ALA A 192 18.47 -17.99 18.52
C ALA A 192 17.55 -18.49 19.66
N GLY A 193 16.41 -19.08 19.29
CA GLY A 193 15.43 -19.65 20.22
C GLY A 193 13.97 -19.21 20.02
N GLY A 194 13.71 -18.22 19.16
CA GLY A 194 12.34 -17.88 18.76
C GLY A 194 11.69 -18.94 17.85
N PRO A 195 10.37 -19.19 17.94
CA PRO A 195 9.68 -20.11 17.03
C PRO A 195 9.90 -19.70 15.57
N ALA A 196 10.09 -20.69 14.69
CA ALA A 196 10.45 -20.57 13.28
C ALA A 196 9.36 -19.95 12.37
N ARG A 197 8.66 -18.90 12.83
CA ARG A 197 7.57 -18.25 12.12
C ARG A 197 8.01 -17.04 11.27
N HIS A 198 9.30 -16.73 11.22
CA HIS A 198 9.83 -15.52 10.54
C HIS A 198 11.04 -15.81 9.65
N GLN A 199 10.93 -16.78 8.75
CA GLN A 199 11.92 -16.94 7.67
C GLN A 199 11.37 -16.31 6.40
N TRP A 200 11.65 -15.01 6.22
CA TRP A 200 11.28 -14.30 5.00
C TRP A 200 12.21 -14.74 3.86
N LEU A 201 11.63 -15.38 2.84
CA LEU A 201 12.35 -15.80 1.64
C LEU A 201 12.75 -14.56 0.82
N LYS A 202 13.98 -14.52 0.30
CA LYS A 202 14.41 -13.53 -0.70
C LYS A 202 13.39 -13.54 -1.85
N ASN A 203 12.62 -12.46 -2.02
CA ASN A 203 11.79 -12.34 -3.21
C ASN A 203 12.71 -12.33 -4.43
N PRO A 204 12.46 -13.18 -5.44
CA PRO A 204 13.15 -13.05 -6.72
C PRO A 204 12.86 -11.65 -7.26
N TYR A 205 13.91 -10.92 -7.58
CA TYR A 205 13.83 -9.59 -8.19
C TYR A 205 14.49 -9.63 -9.56
N LEU A 206 13.97 -8.83 -10.49
CA LEU A 206 14.54 -8.72 -11.82
C LEU A 206 15.92 -8.06 -11.74
N SER A 207 16.93 -8.64 -12.38
CA SER A 207 18.27 -8.04 -12.43
C SER A 207 18.26 -6.80 -13.31
N ALA A 208 19.04 -5.78 -12.94
CA ALA A 208 19.13 -4.53 -13.69
C ALA A 208 19.48 -4.81 -15.17
N GLY A 209 18.71 -4.25 -16.10
CA GLY A 209 18.91 -4.39 -17.55
C GLY A 209 18.15 -5.55 -18.22
N GLN A 210 17.43 -6.39 -17.47
CA GLN A 210 16.46 -7.31 -18.07
C GLN A 210 15.11 -6.63 -18.30
N PRO A 211 14.41 -6.88 -19.43
CA PRO A 211 13.06 -6.39 -19.61
C PRO A 211 12.13 -7.12 -18.62
N PRO A 212 11.17 -6.41 -17.99
CA PRO A 212 10.16 -7.04 -17.15
C PRO A 212 9.40 -8.11 -17.95
N ALA A 213 9.16 -9.27 -17.34
CA ALA A 213 8.31 -10.30 -17.94
C ALA A 213 6.83 -9.90 -17.84
N GLU A 214 6.50 -9.05 -16.86
CA GLU A 214 5.20 -8.50 -16.61
C GLU A 214 4.90 -7.22 -17.39
N THR A 215 3.63 -7.03 -17.72
CA THR A 215 3.13 -5.75 -18.21
C THR A 215 2.60 -4.89 -17.06
N PHE A 216 2.87 -3.60 -17.09
CA PHE A 216 2.42 -2.64 -16.08
C PHE A 216 1.71 -1.47 -16.76
N ASP A 217 0.54 -1.11 -16.24
CA ASP A 217 -0.27 0.02 -16.69
C ASP A 217 -0.83 0.76 -15.47
N ILE A 218 -0.75 2.09 -15.50
CA ILE A 218 -1.36 2.96 -14.48
C ILE A 218 -2.02 4.16 -15.13
N GLN A 219 -3.26 4.39 -14.74
CA GLN A 219 -4.08 5.53 -15.15
C GLN A 219 -4.50 6.30 -13.90
N VAL A 220 -4.24 7.60 -13.87
CA VAL A 220 -4.55 8.48 -12.74
C VAL A 220 -5.45 9.60 -13.22
N ARG A 221 -6.69 9.62 -12.72
CA ARG A 221 -7.57 10.78 -12.85
C ARG A 221 -7.37 11.69 -11.65
N VAL A 222 -7.06 12.95 -11.90
CA VAL A 222 -6.89 13.98 -10.87
C VAL A 222 -8.07 14.94 -10.93
N ALA A 223 -8.72 15.12 -9.78
CA ALA A 223 -9.70 16.15 -9.51
C ALA A 223 -9.30 16.87 -8.22
N ALA A 224 -8.45 17.89 -8.34
CA ALA A 224 -7.79 18.53 -7.20
C ALA A 224 -8.74 19.41 -6.36
N GLY A 225 -9.84 19.89 -6.95
CA GLY A 225 -10.77 20.84 -6.31
C GLY A 225 -10.25 22.28 -6.24
N LEU A 226 -8.99 22.50 -6.60
CA LEU A 226 -8.32 23.79 -6.75
C LEU A 226 -7.45 23.77 -8.02
N PRO A 227 -7.09 24.94 -8.59
CA PRO A 227 -6.21 25.00 -9.73
C PRO A 227 -4.87 24.29 -9.45
N ILE A 228 -4.45 23.42 -10.37
CA ILE A 228 -3.20 22.68 -10.29
C ILE A 228 -2.08 23.58 -10.82
N GLU A 229 -1.17 23.98 -9.95
CA GLU A 229 -0.03 24.82 -10.33
C GLU A 229 1.01 24.04 -11.15
N ALA A 230 1.33 22.83 -10.72
CA ALA A 230 2.29 21.96 -11.38
C ALA A 230 1.95 20.48 -11.18
N MET A 231 2.33 19.65 -12.15
CA MET A 231 2.22 18.20 -12.09
C MET A 231 3.52 17.59 -12.64
N VAL A 232 4.16 16.75 -11.82
CA VAL A 232 5.47 16.17 -12.14
C VAL A 232 5.46 14.68 -11.81
N THR A 233 5.96 13.87 -12.74
CA THR A 233 6.20 12.44 -12.53
C THR A 233 7.71 12.19 -12.63
N PRO A 234 8.45 12.04 -11.51
CA PRO A 234 9.89 11.89 -11.55
C PRO A 234 10.35 10.49 -11.99
N SER A 235 9.48 9.48 -11.91
CA SER A 235 9.84 8.07 -12.09
C SER A 235 9.65 7.56 -13.53
N HIS A 236 8.71 8.11 -14.29
CA HIS A 236 8.35 7.63 -15.62
C HIS A 236 7.95 8.80 -16.52
N THR A 237 8.11 8.63 -17.83
CA THR A 237 7.50 9.52 -18.82
C THR A 237 5.99 9.31 -18.83
N THR A 238 5.23 10.40 -18.80
CA THR A 238 3.78 10.37 -18.74
C THR A 238 3.16 11.32 -19.75
N GLU A 239 1.99 10.94 -20.24
CA GLU A 239 1.09 11.84 -20.96
C GLU A 239 0.07 12.43 -19.99
N VAL A 240 -0.16 13.73 -20.09
CA VAL A 240 -1.12 14.46 -19.25
C VAL A 240 -2.17 15.11 -20.15
N ALA A 241 -3.41 14.65 -20.04
CA ALA A 241 -4.56 15.20 -20.72
C ALA A 241 -5.34 16.10 -19.76
N TRP A 242 -5.17 17.42 -19.89
CA TRP A 242 -5.88 18.41 -19.08
C TRP A 242 -7.33 18.57 -19.56
N GLN A 243 -8.28 18.53 -18.62
CA GLN A 243 -9.69 18.82 -18.90
C GLN A 243 -10.03 20.27 -18.53
N ASP A 244 -9.52 20.74 -17.40
CA ASP A 244 -9.63 22.12 -16.93
C ASP A 244 -8.46 22.45 -15.97
N ALA A 245 -8.49 23.62 -15.32
CA ALA A 245 -7.43 24.03 -14.40
C ALA A 245 -7.28 23.13 -13.16
N CYS A 246 -8.29 22.34 -12.81
CA CYS A 246 -8.40 21.53 -11.60
C CYS A 246 -8.40 20.02 -11.91
N GLN A 247 -8.51 19.63 -13.18
CA GLN A 247 -8.71 18.25 -13.62
C GLN A 247 -7.79 17.83 -14.75
N ALA A 248 -7.20 16.64 -14.62
CA ALA A 248 -6.38 16.01 -15.65
C ALA A 248 -6.44 14.48 -15.56
N ASP A 249 -6.28 13.80 -16.68
CA ASP A 249 -5.96 12.37 -16.72
C ASP A 249 -4.47 12.19 -17.04
N VAL A 250 -3.80 11.31 -16.30
CA VAL A 250 -2.37 10.99 -16.44
C VAL A 250 -2.24 9.51 -16.74
N SER A 251 -1.44 9.18 -17.76
CA SER A 251 -1.09 7.80 -18.10
C SER A 251 0.40 7.67 -18.38
N LEU A 252 0.94 6.46 -18.27
CA LEU A 252 2.27 6.17 -18.77
C LEU A 252 2.30 6.40 -20.29
N SER A 253 3.39 6.97 -20.78
CA SER A 253 3.63 7.01 -22.23
C SER A 253 3.83 5.59 -22.77
N PRO A 254 3.37 5.28 -23.99
CA PRO A 254 3.66 4.00 -24.63
C PRO A 254 5.18 3.80 -24.73
N THR A 255 5.66 2.62 -24.35
CA THR A 255 7.07 2.22 -24.47
C THR A 255 7.41 1.76 -25.89
#